data_AF-A0A7J2IC89-F1
#
_entry.id   AF-A0A7J2IC89-F1
#
_cell.length_a   1.000
_cell.length_b   1.000
_cell.length_c   1.000
_cell.angle_alpha   90.00
_cell.angle_beta   90.00
_cell.angle_gamma   90.00
#
_symmetry.space_group_name_H-M   'P 1'
#
loop_
_entity.id
_entity.type
_entity.pdbx_description
1 polymer ?
#
loop_
_entity_poly.entity_id
_entity_poly.type
_entity_poly.pdbx_seq_one_letter_code
_entity_poly.pdbx_strand_id
1 'polypeptide(L)'
;FSFLYNYFGSFSISLGYAVHGIPEIAAYFIGALGGGIISVAVVNHDLRSREFRSIIIDSLDLILLSCVILFLAGLIEVYVTPLLF
;
A
#
# COMPACT_ATOMS: atom_id res chain seq x y z
N PHE A 1 -20.38 5.61 -33.26
CA PHE A 1 -21.07 5.62 -31.96
C PHE A 1 -20.58 4.51 -31.04
N SER A 2 -20.47 3.27 -31.53
CA SER A 2 -19.90 2.10 -30.83
C SER A 2 -18.46 2.31 -30.32
N PHE A 3 -17.59 2.99 -31.07
CA PHE A 3 -16.23 3.32 -30.61
C PHE A 3 -16.24 4.16 -29.32
N LEU A 4 -17.04 5.23 -29.28
CA LEU A 4 -17.13 6.10 -28.10
C LEU A 4 -17.73 5.35 -26.91
N TYR A 5 -18.78 4.56 -27.13
CA TYR A 5 -19.38 3.74 -26.08
C TYR A 5 -18.37 2.75 -25.47
N ASN A 6 -17.60 2.03 -26.30
CA ASN A 6 -16.58 1.11 -25.82
C ASN A 6 -15.41 1.82 -25.14
N TYR A 7 -15.03 3.01 -25.62
CA TYR A 7 -14.00 3.84 -25.01
C TYR A 7 -14.38 4.28 -23.59
N PHE A 8 -15.58 4.84 -23.42
CA PHE A 8 -16.08 5.27 -22.10
C PHE A 8 -16.41 4.08 -21.18
N GLY A 9 -16.86 2.95 -21.73
CA GLY A 9 -17.07 1.71 -20.98
C GLY A 9 -15.77 1.15 -20.41
N SER A 10 -14.70 1.10 -21.23
CA SER A 10 -13.38 0.63 -20.80
C SER A 10 -12.79 1.52 -19.69
N PHE A 11 -12.93 2.83 -19.83
CA PHE A 11 -12.50 3.78 -18.79
C PHE A 11 -13.23 3.58 -17.46
N SER A 12 -14.55 3.34 -17.51
CA SER A 12 -15.36 3.12 -16.31
C SER A 12 -15.00 1.82 -15.59
N ILE A 13 -14.67 0.76 -16.34
CA ILE A 13 -14.19 -0.52 -15.78
C ILE A 13 -12.86 -0.30 -15.04
N SER A 14 -11.90 0.41 -15.65
CA SER A 14 -10.61 0.71 -15.03
C SER A 14 -10.72 1.47 -13.70
N LEU A 15 -11.65 2.41 -13.61
CA LEU A 15 -11.96 3.15 -12.38
C LEU A 15 -12.43 2.25 -11.25
N GLY A 16 -13.07 1.15 -11.61
CA GLY A 16 -13.50 0.13 -10.68
C GLY A 16 -12.38 -0.69 -10.05
N TYR A 17 -11.34 -1.02 -10.83
CA TYR A 17 -10.13 -1.66 -10.30
C TYR A 17 -9.35 -0.74 -9.34
N ALA A 18 -9.52 0.59 -9.45
CA ALA A 18 -8.89 1.54 -8.53
C ALA A 18 -9.37 1.37 -7.06
N VAL A 19 -10.52 0.73 -6.83
CA VAL A 19 -11.10 0.54 -5.49
C VAL A 19 -10.22 -0.34 -4.60
N HIS A 20 -9.59 -1.40 -5.13
CA HIS A 20 -8.56 -2.17 -4.40
C HIS A 20 -7.14 -1.65 -4.70
N GLY A 21 -6.89 -1.18 -5.92
CA GLY A 21 -5.57 -0.74 -6.35
C GLY A 21 -5.01 0.44 -5.55
N ILE A 22 -5.88 1.39 -5.14
CA ILE A 22 -5.46 2.52 -4.29
C ILE A 22 -4.97 2.03 -2.91
N PRO A 23 -5.76 1.23 -2.15
CA PRO A 23 -5.28 0.59 -0.93
C PRO A 23 -3.99 -0.21 -1.10
N GLU A 24 -3.84 -0.96 -2.19
CA GLU A 24 -2.65 -1.77 -2.46
C GLU A 24 -1.39 -0.91 -2.67
N ILE A 25 -1.49 0.13 -3.51
CA ILE A 25 -0.39 1.08 -3.75
C ILE A 25 -0.03 1.81 -2.45
N ALA A 26 -1.02 2.20 -1.65
CA ALA A 26 -0.79 2.83 -0.37
C ALA A 26 -0.03 1.90 0.59
N ALA A 27 -0.38 0.62 0.63
CA ALA A 27 0.34 -0.38 1.42
C ALA A 27 1.81 -0.46 1.00
N TYR A 28 2.10 -0.66 -0.29
CA TYR A 28 3.48 -0.73 -0.78
C TYR A 28 4.28 0.54 -0.47
N PHE A 29 3.66 1.71 -0.59
CA PHE A 29 4.30 2.98 -0.24
C PHE A 29 4.65 3.06 1.24
N ILE A 30 3.73 2.69 2.13
CA ILE A 30 3.94 2.68 3.59
C ILE A 30 5.04 1.68 3.98
N GLY A 31 5.05 0.49 3.39
CA GLY A 31 6.09 -0.51 3.62
C GLY A 31 7.47 -0.02 3.17
N ALA A 32 7.54 0.63 2.00
CA ALA A 32 8.76 1.24 1.50
C ALA A 32 9.25 2.39 2.39
N LEU A 33 8.33 3.21 2.93
CA LEU A 33 8.67 4.24 3.91
C LEU A 33 9.30 3.64 5.17
N GLY A 34 8.70 2.59 5.74
CA GLY A 34 9.24 1.90 6.91
C GLY A 34 10.65 1.34 6.66
N GLY A 35 10.85 0.69 5.52
CA GLY A 35 12.18 0.21 5.10
C GLY A 35 13.19 1.35 4.90
N GLY A 36 12.75 2.48 4.34
CA GLY A 36 13.57 3.69 4.18
C GLY A 36 14.01 4.29 5.51
N ILE A 37 13.12 4.36 6.51
CA ILE A 37 13.45 4.85 7.85
C ILE A 37 14.48 3.92 8.51
N ILE A 38 14.32 2.60 8.41
CA ILE A 38 15.29 1.62 8.90
C ILE A 38 16.66 1.83 8.24
N SER A 39 16.68 2.01 6.91
CA SER A 39 17.92 2.26 6.15
C SER A 39 18.66 3.50 6.68
N VAL A 40 17.95 4.62 6.84
CA VAL A 40 18.52 5.87 7.38
C VAL A 40 18.97 5.70 8.83
N ALA A 41 18.21 4.98 9.66
CA ALA A 41 18.56 4.74 11.06
C ALA A 41 19.85 3.92 11.21
N VAL A 42 20.04 2.90 10.38
CA VAL A 42 21.25 2.06 10.38
C VAL A 42 22.49 2.84 9.94
N VAL A 43 22.35 3.75 8.97
CA VAL A 43 23.48 4.57 8.49
C VAL A 43 23.88 5.63 9.51
N ASN A 44 22.93 6.20 10.26
CA ASN A 44 23.17 7.38 11.08
C ASN A 44 23.34 7.13 12.59
N HIS A 45 23.03 5.94 13.12
CA HIS A 45 23.03 5.70 14.57
C HIS A 45 23.89 4.51 15.01
N ASP A 46 24.46 4.62 16.21
CA ASP A 46 25.03 3.48 16.91
C ASP A 46 23.94 2.46 17.23
N LEU A 47 24.11 1.24 16.74
CA LEU A 47 23.17 0.11 16.84
C LEU A 47 22.80 -0.26 18.29
N ARG A 48 23.55 0.26 19.27
CA ARG A 48 23.40 -0.05 20.71
C ARG A 48 22.65 1.03 21.49
N SER A 49 22.28 2.14 20.86
CA SER A 49 21.55 3.23 21.52
C SER A 49 20.08 2.87 21.76
N ARG A 50 19.49 3.41 22.83
CA ARG A 50 18.04 3.24 23.10
C ARG A 50 17.18 3.89 22.03
N GLU A 51 17.63 5.03 21.50
CA GLU A 51 16.96 5.77 20.42
C GLU A 51 16.90 4.95 19.14
N PHE A 52 18.01 4.32 18.72
CA PHE A 52 18.02 3.43 17.56
C PHE A 52 16.97 2.33 17.69
N ARG A 53 16.89 1.69 18.86
CA ARG A 53 15.90 0.64 19.11
C ARG A 53 14.46 1.17 19.03
N SER A 54 14.19 2.39 19.49
CA SER A 54 12.87 3.00 19.35
C SER A 54 12.51 3.19 17.87
N ILE A 55 13.41 3.80 17.09
CA ILE A 55 13.19 4.06 15.66
C ILE A 55 12.91 2.76 14.89
N ILE A 56 13.66 1.69 15.18
CA ILE A 56 13.44 0.38 14.55
C ILE A 56 12.05 -0.18 14.91
N ILE A 57 11.63 -0.10 16.17
CA ILE A 57 10.30 -0.58 16.58
C ILE A 57 9.20 0.23 15.90
N ASP A 58 9.31 1.57 15.91
CA ASP A 58 8.32 2.44 15.27
C ASP A 58 8.25 2.19 13.74
N SER A 59 9.38 1.90 13.11
CA SER A 59 9.43 1.55 11.69
C SER A 59 8.84 0.17 11.39
N LEU A 60 8.99 -0.79 12.31
CA LEU A 60 8.35 -2.10 12.21
C LEU A 60 6.84 -2.01 12.36
N ASP A 61 6.33 -1.12 13.22
CA ASP A 61 4.90 -0.83 13.31
C ASP A 61 4.36 -0.28 11.99
N LEU A 62 5.14 0.56 11.29
CA LEU A 62 4.78 1.07 9.97
C LEU A 62 4.75 -0.04 8.91
N ILE A 63 5.71 -0.97 8.94
CA ILE A 63 5.72 -2.14 8.05
C ILE A 63 4.54 -3.07 8.35
N LEU A 64 4.22 -3.30 9.62
CA LEU A 64 3.07 -4.08 10.04
C LEU A 64 1.76 -3.44 9.56
N LEU A 65 1.64 -2.11 9.69
CA LEU A 65 0.51 -1.36 9.16
C LEU A 65 0.37 -1.54 7.65
N SER A 66 1.47 -1.48 6.89
CA SER A 66 1.48 -1.79 5.46
C SER A 66 0.93 -3.18 5.17
N CYS A 67 1.36 -4.22 5.90
CA CYS A 67 0.83 -5.57 5.73
C CYS A 67 -0.68 -5.66 6.00
N VAL A 68 -1.19 -4.96 7.03
CA VAL A 68 -2.63 -4.90 7.33
C VAL A 68 -3.41 -4.24 6.19
N ILE A 69 -2.92 -3.11 5.67
CA ILE A 69 -3.57 -2.41 4.55
C ILE A 69 -3.54 -3.28 3.29
N LEU A 70 -2.43 -3.97 3.01
CA LEU A 70 -2.33 -4.88 1.87
C LEU A 70 -3.33 -6.02 1.96
N PHE A 71 -3.50 -6.59 3.16
CA PHE A 71 -4.50 -7.63 3.39
C PHE A 71 -5.92 -7.11 3.17
N LEU A 72 -6.24 -5.91 3.66
CA LEU A 72 -7.53 -5.26 3.41
C LEU A 72 -7.74 -4.98 1.92
N ALA A 73 -6.70 -4.57 1.19
CA ALA A 73 -6.75 -4.38 -0.27
C ALA A 73 -7.15 -5.68 -0.99
N GLY A 74 -6.54 -6.81 -0.61
CA GLY A 74 -6.91 -8.12 -1.15
C GLY A 74 -8.34 -8.54 -0.80
N LEU A 75 -8.84 -8.20 0.39
CA LEU A 75 -10.25 -8.43 0.72
C LEU A 75 -11.19 -7.59 -0.17
N ILE A 76 -10.81 -6.35 -0.49
CA ILE A 76 -11.56 -5.49 -1.43
C ILE A 76 -11.52 -6.09 -2.84
N GLU A 77 -10.39 -6.66 -3.27
CA GLU A 77 -10.27 -7.34 -4.55
C GLU A 77 -11.18 -8.58 -4.63
N VAL A 78 -11.25 -9.39 -3.57
CA VAL A 78 -12.03 -10.63 -3.59
C VAL A 78 -13.54 -10.39 -3.38
N TYR A 79 -13.93 -9.42 -2.55
CA TYR A 79 -15.33 -9.26 -2.15
C TYR A 79 -16.02 -8.05 -2.76
N VAL A 80 -15.31 -6.96 -3.07
CA VAL A 80 -15.92 -5.69 -3.53
C VAL A 80 -15.77 -5.53 -5.04
N THR A 81 -14.57 -5.79 -5.55
CA THR A 81 -14.25 -5.64 -6.99
C THR A 81 -15.19 -6.49 -7.88
N PRO A 82 -15.55 -7.75 -7.55
CA PRO A 82 -16.47 -8.55 -8.38
C PRO A 82 -17.94 -8.13 -8.26
N LEU A 83 -18.29 -7.27 -7.30
CA LEU A 83 -19.65 -6.71 -7.21
C LEU A 83 -19.83 -5.50 -8.14
N LEU A 84 -18.72 -4.92 -8.60
CA LEU A 84 -18.71 -3.72 -9.44
C LEU A 84 -18.65 -4.07 -10.94
N PHE A 85 -18.21 -5.28 -11.33
CA PHE A 85 -18.13 -5.77 -12.72
C PHE A 85 -18.40 -7.27 -12.81
#